data_AF-A0ABD3ZQ97-F1
#
_entry.id   AF-A0ABD3ZQ97-F1
#
_cell.length_a   1.000
_cell.length_b   1.000
_cell.length_c   1.000
_cell.angle_alpha   90.00
_cell.angle_beta   90.00
_cell.angle_gamma   90.00
#
_symmetry.space_group_name_H-M   'P 1'
#
loop_
_entity.id
_entity.type
_entity.pdbx_description
1 polymer ?
#
loop_
_entity_poly.entity_id
_entity_poly.type
_entity_poly.pdbx_seq_one_letter_code
_entity_poly.pdbx_strand_id
1 'polypeptide(L)'
;MALSVNDIKRLNESMPVANDLKLGDLLAKLETSSGATVEIKWADVAGKPSTFPPSSHTHTIANVTNLQTTLDGKLTASKAAAQANSTATDVAGLVTDFNALLAKLKAAGLMA
;
A
#
# COMPACT_ATOMS: atom_id res chain seq x y z
N MET A 1 -1.27 -46.60 21.04
CA MET A 1 -1.61 -47.97 20.66
C MET A 1 -3.12 -47.98 20.55
N ALA A 2 -3.69 -48.30 19.38
CA ALA A 2 -5.14 -48.23 19.21
C ALA A 2 -5.83 -49.21 20.16
N LEU A 3 -6.91 -48.78 20.81
CA LEU A 3 -7.80 -49.63 21.59
C LEU A 3 -8.21 -50.87 20.80
N SER A 4 -8.22 -52.03 21.46
CA SER A 4 -8.72 -53.25 20.83
C SER A 4 -10.25 -53.17 20.68
N VAL A 5 -10.79 -53.90 19.70
CA VAL A 5 -12.25 -53.99 19.49
C VAL A 5 -12.98 -54.48 20.75
N ASN A 6 -12.33 -55.35 21.54
CA ASN A 6 -12.89 -55.85 22.78
C ASN A 6 -12.89 -54.79 23.89
N ASP A 7 -11.86 -53.93 23.95
CA ASP A 7 -11.82 -52.83 24.93
C ASP A 7 -12.90 -51.78 24.63
N ILE A 8 -13.09 -51.45 23.36
CA ILE A 8 -14.16 -50.56 22.87
C ILE A 8 -15.53 -51.11 23.30
N LYS A 9 -15.78 -52.40 23.07
CA LYS A 9 -17.05 -53.05 23.45
C LYS A 9 -17.29 -52.99 24.96
N ARG A 10 -16.28 -53.31 25.77
CA ARG A 10 -16.38 -53.29 27.24
C ARG A 10 -16.64 -51.89 27.79
N LEU A 11 -16.05 -50.87 27.18
CA LEU A 11 -16.26 -49.46 27.54
C LEU A 11 -17.67 -48.97 27.18
N ASN A 12 -18.21 -49.44 26.05
CA ASN A 12 -19.57 -49.11 25.61
C ASN A 12 -20.65 -49.76 26.47
N GLU A 13 -20.36 -50.93 27.06
CA GLU A 13 -21.28 -51.65 27.94
C GLU A 13 -21.26 -51.13 29.39
N SER A 14 -20.17 -50.47 29.82
CA SER A 14 -20.01 -49.98 31.21
C SER A 14 -20.63 -48.61 31.48
N MET A 15 -20.87 -47.79 30.44
CA MET A 15 -21.54 -46.48 30.54
C MET A 15 -22.65 -46.36 29.47
N PRO A 16 -23.88 -46.86 29.74
CA PRO A 16 -24.96 -46.93 28.74
C PRO A 16 -25.66 -45.58 28.46
N VAL A 17 -25.04 -44.44 28.76
CA VAL A 17 -25.64 -43.10 28.63
C VAL A 17 -25.87 -42.76 27.15
N ALA A 18 -27.06 -43.14 26.68
CA ALA A 18 -27.57 -43.05 25.33
C ALA A 18 -26.88 -43.98 24.31
N ASN A 19 -27.70 -44.73 23.58
CA ASN A 19 -27.27 -45.63 22.52
C ASN A 19 -26.48 -44.91 21.40
N ASP A 20 -26.58 -43.58 21.36
CA ASP A 20 -26.01 -42.71 20.34
C ASP A 20 -24.58 -42.21 20.64
N LEU A 21 -24.11 -42.32 21.90
CA LEU A 21 -22.79 -41.81 22.33
C LEU A 21 -21.98 -42.90 23.04
N LYS A 22 -21.52 -43.85 22.25
CA LYS A 22 -20.65 -44.95 22.67
C LYS A 22 -19.24 -44.43 23.02
N LEU A 23 -18.90 -44.42 24.32
CA LEU A 23 -17.65 -43.87 24.84
C LEU A 23 -16.39 -44.51 24.23
N GLY A 24 -16.40 -45.83 24.02
CA GLY A 24 -15.32 -46.55 23.36
C GLY A 24 -15.09 -46.08 21.91
N ASP A 25 -16.15 -45.75 21.19
CA ASP A 25 -16.07 -45.28 19.80
C ASP A 25 -15.52 -43.86 19.72
N LEU A 26 -15.83 -43.01 20.71
CA LEU A 26 -15.28 -41.65 20.83
C LEU A 26 -13.78 -41.68 21.12
N LEU A 27 -13.35 -42.56 22.04
CA LEU A 27 -11.94 -42.73 22.35
C LEU A 27 -11.17 -43.31 21.16
N ALA A 28 -11.74 -44.29 20.46
CA ALA A 28 -11.14 -44.83 19.23
C ALA A 28 -10.99 -43.76 18.13
N LYS A 29 -11.97 -42.86 17.98
CA LYS A 29 -11.88 -41.70 17.07
C LYS A 29 -10.80 -40.71 17.49
N LEU A 30 -10.62 -40.49 18.79
CA LEU A 30 -9.60 -39.59 19.31
C LEU A 30 -8.18 -40.18 19.19
N GLU A 31 -8.02 -41.48 19.42
CA GLU A 31 -6.73 -42.17 19.25
C GLU A 31 -6.31 -42.30 17.78
N THR A 32 -7.27 -42.43 16.87
CA THR A 32 -7.03 -42.40 15.41
C THR A 32 -6.86 -40.98 14.88
N SER A 33 -7.30 -39.97 15.64
CA SER A 33 -6.94 -38.57 15.43
C SER A 33 -5.52 -38.30 15.94
N SER A 34 -4.52 -38.99 15.38
CA SER A 34 -3.13 -38.72 15.69
C SER A 34 -2.72 -37.35 15.15
N GLY A 35 -2.83 -36.32 15.98
CA GLY A 35 -2.09 -35.06 15.85
C GLY A 35 -2.22 -34.37 14.49
N ALA A 36 -3.44 -34.16 14.01
CA ALA A 36 -3.64 -33.27 12.88
C ALA A 36 -3.07 -31.89 13.25
N THR A 37 -1.98 -31.48 12.59
CA THR A 37 -1.50 -30.10 12.67
C THR A 37 -2.68 -29.19 12.36
N VAL A 38 -3.10 -28.40 13.34
CA VAL A 38 -4.12 -27.38 13.11
C VAL A 38 -3.44 -26.27 12.29
N GLU A 39 -3.50 -26.41 10.96
CA GLU A 39 -3.08 -25.36 10.04
C GLU A 39 -4.13 -24.25 10.07
N ILE A 40 -3.86 -23.18 10.82
CA ILE A 40 -4.69 -21.97 10.79
C ILE A 40 -4.25 -21.14 9.57
N LYS A 41 -5.07 -21.08 8.53
CA LYS A 41 -4.81 -20.19 7.39
C LYS A 41 -5.26 -18.78 7.74
N TRP A 42 -4.59 -17.78 7.17
CA TRP A 42 -5.01 -16.38 7.32
C TRP A 42 -6.47 -16.14 6.86
N ALA A 43 -6.94 -16.93 5.90
CA ALA A 43 -8.33 -16.90 5.45
C ALA A 43 -9.32 -17.20 6.58
N ASP A 44 -8.98 -18.11 7.49
CA ASP A 44 -9.84 -18.65 8.55
C ASP A 44 -9.93 -17.72 9.78
N VAL A 45 -9.08 -16.70 9.85
CA VAL A 45 -9.11 -15.68 10.92
C VAL A 45 -10.36 -14.81 10.75
N ALA A 46 -11.35 -15.02 11.62
CA ALA A 46 -12.53 -14.19 11.75
C ALA A 46 -12.21 -12.86 12.44
N GLY A 47 -12.96 -11.80 12.11
CA GLY A 47 -12.81 -10.49 12.77
C GLY A 47 -11.50 -9.74 12.46
N LYS A 48 -10.72 -10.16 11.46
CA LYS A 48 -9.50 -9.45 11.05
C LYS A 48 -9.82 -8.00 10.61
N PRO A 49 -9.02 -7.00 11.02
CA PRO A 49 -9.21 -5.62 10.58
C PRO A 49 -9.19 -5.50 9.06
N SER A 50 -10.02 -4.61 8.51
CA SER A 50 -10.00 -4.27 7.08
C SER A 50 -8.79 -3.41 6.70
N THR A 51 -8.15 -2.78 7.68
CA THR A 51 -6.98 -1.91 7.52
C THR A 51 -5.96 -2.17 8.61
N PHE A 52 -4.70 -2.32 8.22
CA PHE A 52 -3.58 -2.41 9.13
C PHE A 52 -2.87 -1.05 9.13
N PRO A 53 -2.73 -0.37 10.28
CA PRO A 53 -1.97 0.87 10.35
C PRO A 53 -0.55 0.65 9.80
N PRO A 54 -0.10 1.43 8.81
CA PRO A 54 1.22 1.25 8.23
C PRO A 54 2.30 1.69 9.23
N SER A 55 3.43 0.99 9.22
CA SER A 55 4.65 1.48 9.86
C SER A 55 5.21 2.70 9.11
N SER A 56 6.03 3.50 9.81
CA SER A 56 6.77 4.60 9.19
C SER A 56 7.64 4.10 8.04
N HIS A 57 7.60 4.81 6.91
CA HIS A 57 8.34 4.50 5.69
C HIS A 57 8.58 5.79 4.89
N THR A 58 9.34 5.70 3.81
CA THR A 58 9.67 6.84 2.93
C THR A 58 9.13 6.62 1.52
N HIS A 59 8.90 7.73 0.82
CA HIS A 59 8.53 7.75 -0.60
C HIS A 59 9.58 8.48 -1.44
N THR A 60 9.83 7.96 -2.64
CA THR A 60 10.55 8.72 -3.67
C THR A 60 9.59 9.63 -4.42
N ILE A 61 10.11 10.63 -5.13
CA ILE A 61 9.31 11.52 -6.00
C ILE A 61 8.49 10.70 -7.02
N ALA A 62 9.06 9.62 -7.56
CA ALA A 62 8.37 8.74 -8.52
C ALA A 62 7.15 8.02 -7.94
N ASN A 63 7.00 7.98 -6.61
CA ASN A 63 5.81 7.40 -5.96
C ASN A 63 4.65 8.40 -5.84
N VAL A 64 4.90 9.70 -6.05
CA VAL A 64 3.88 10.74 -5.95
C VAL A 64 3.34 11.05 -7.34
N THR A 65 2.25 10.37 -7.70
CA THR A 65 1.55 10.62 -8.97
C THR A 65 1.18 12.10 -9.09
N ASN A 66 1.38 12.68 -10.29
CA ASN A 66 1.07 14.08 -10.63
C ASN A 66 1.88 15.17 -9.91
N LEU A 67 2.93 14.84 -9.16
CA LEU A 67 3.75 15.84 -8.48
C LEU A 67 4.37 16.85 -9.47
N GLN A 68 4.95 16.35 -10.57
CA GLN A 68 5.56 17.22 -11.60
C GLN A 68 4.53 18.19 -12.20
N THR A 69 3.40 17.68 -12.67
CA THR A 69 2.32 18.50 -13.24
C THR A 69 1.80 19.54 -12.25
N THR A 70 1.71 19.18 -10.96
CA THR A 70 1.27 20.11 -9.91
C THR A 70 2.29 21.23 -9.70
N LEU A 71 3.59 20.91 -9.66
CA LEU A 71 4.66 21.89 -9.53
C LEU A 71 4.74 22.79 -10.76
N ASP A 72 4.60 22.23 -11.96
CA ASP A 72 4.55 22.98 -13.21
C ASP A 72 3.36 23.95 -13.23
N GLY A 73 2.20 23.55 -12.70
CA GLY A 73 1.04 24.42 -12.56
C GLY A 73 1.20 25.55 -11.52
N LYS A 74 2.15 25.43 -10.57
CA LYS A 74 2.51 26.51 -9.65
C LYS A 74 3.49 27.51 -10.27
N LEU A 75 4.21 27.11 -11.31
CA LEU A 75 5.12 27.98 -12.02
C LEU A 75 4.33 28.94 -12.92
N THR A 76 4.17 30.19 -12.47
CA THR A 76 3.43 31.23 -13.22
C THR A 76 4.28 31.90 -14.31
N ALA A 77 5.61 31.85 -14.17
CA ALA A 77 6.55 32.45 -15.10
C ALA A 77 7.22 31.40 -15.98
N SER A 78 7.45 31.72 -17.24
CA SER A 78 8.25 30.90 -18.15
C SER A 78 9.67 31.43 -18.26
N LYS A 79 10.55 30.65 -18.89
CA LYS A 79 11.89 31.13 -19.23
C LYS A 79 11.78 32.27 -20.25
N ALA A 80 12.36 33.42 -19.95
CA ALA A 80 12.41 34.54 -20.89
C ALA A 80 13.19 34.20 -22.16
N ALA A 81 12.76 34.75 -23.29
CA ALA A 81 13.49 34.67 -24.54
C ALA A 81 14.88 35.31 -24.39
N ALA A 82 15.88 34.77 -25.10
CA ALA A 82 17.24 35.30 -25.05
C ALA A 82 17.29 36.77 -25.50
N GLN A 83 18.04 37.59 -24.77
CA GLN A 83 18.33 38.98 -25.12
C GLN A 83 19.80 39.07 -25.54
N ALA A 84 20.07 39.63 -26.71
CA ALA A 84 21.43 39.90 -27.15
C ALA A 84 22.02 41.05 -26.32
N ASN A 85 23.35 41.08 -26.19
CA ASN A 85 24.04 42.21 -25.60
C ASN A 85 23.76 43.49 -26.41
N SER A 86 23.53 44.60 -25.73
CA SER A 86 23.35 45.88 -26.40
C SER A 86 24.66 46.30 -27.09
N THR A 87 24.53 46.76 -28.33
CA THR A 87 25.62 47.41 -29.09
C THR A 87 25.28 48.87 -29.38
N ALA A 88 24.31 49.44 -28.66
CA ALA A 88 23.88 50.81 -28.86
C ALA A 88 25.00 51.80 -28.52
N THR A 89 25.23 52.75 -29.43
CA THR A 89 26.21 53.84 -29.25
C THR A 89 25.55 55.15 -28.85
N ASP A 90 24.22 55.19 -28.79
CA ASP A 90 23.42 56.34 -28.40
C ASP A 90 22.27 55.94 -27.45
N VAL A 91 21.61 56.96 -26.90
CA VAL A 91 20.51 56.77 -25.95
C VAL A 91 19.30 56.12 -26.63
N ALA A 92 19.03 56.45 -27.90
CA ALA A 92 17.88 55.92 -28.63
C ALA A 92 17.97 54.40 -28.84
N GLY A 93 19.15 53.90 -29.18
CA GLY A 93 19.45 52.47 -29.26
C GLY A 93 19.33 51.78 -27.91
N LEU A 94 19.85 52.39 -26.83
CA LEU A 94 19.75 51.82 -25.49
C LEU A 94 18.29 51.69 -25.03
N VAL A 95 17.46 52.71 -25.29
CA VAL A 95 16.02 52.67 -25.00
C VAL A 95 15.33 51.56 -25.79
N THR A 96 15.73 51.35 -27.05
CA THR A 96 15.18 50.28 -27.89
C THR A 96 15.50 48.90 -27.32
N ASP A 97 16.77 48.64 -27.01
CA ASP A 97 17.21 47.35 -26.47
C ASP A 97 16.60 47.06 -25.09
N PHE A 98 16.50 48.08 -24.25
CA PHE A 98 15.86 47.98 -22.94
C PHE A 98 14.37 47.65 -23.06
N ASN A 99 13.64 48.35 -23.92
CA ASN A 99 12.23 48.07 -24.15
C ASN A 99 12.01 46.66 -24.72
N ALA A 100 12.93 46.15 -25.56
CA ALA A 100 12.89 44.77 -26.04
C ALA A 100 13.06 43.75 -24.90
N LEU A 101 13.98 44.01 -23.95
CA LEU A 101 14.13 43.19 -22.76
C LEU A 101 12.85 43.20 -21.90
N LEU A 102 12.29 44.38 -21.64
CA LEU A 102 11.05 44.51 -20.87
C LEU A 102 9.90 43.70 -21.50
N ALA A 103 9.75 43.77 -22.82
CA ALA A 103 8.74 43.00 -23.54
C ALA A 103 8.94 41.49 -23.34
N LYS A 104 10.19 41.00 -23.40
CA LYS A 104 10.51 39.58 -23.19
C LYS A 104 10.22 39.13 -21.75
N LEU A 105 10.53 39.96 -20.76
CA LEU A 105 10.27 39.66 -19.35
C LEU A 105 8.77 39.67 -19.03
N LYS A 106 8.01 40.60 -19.62
CA LYS A 106 6.54 40.63 -19.51
C LYS A 106 5.90 39.41 -20.18
N ALA A 107 6.34 39.06 -21.38
CA ALA A 107 5.88 37.85 -22.07
C ALA A 107 6.20 36.57 -21.28
N ALA A 108 7.31 36.57 -20.55
CA ALA A 108 7.69 35.48 -19.66
C ALA A 108 6.91 35.44 -18.33
N GLY A 109 6.09 36.45 -18.03
CA GLY A 109 5.39 36.56 -16.74
C GLY A 109 6.33 36.85 -15.55
N LEU A 110 7.56 37.32 -15.83
CA LEU A 110 8.55 37.67 -14.79
C LEU A 110 8.34 39.09 -14.24
N MET A 111 7.56 39.91 -14.94
CA MET A 111 7.20 41.26 -14.51
C MET A 111 5.83 41.67 -15.07
N ALA A 112 5.13 42.56 -14.37
CA ALA A 112 3.88 43.19 -14.80
C ALA A 112 4.15 44.65 -15.20
#